data_AF-A0A291H2K6-F1
#
_entry.id   AF-A0A291H2K6-F1
#
_cell.length_a   1.000
_cell.length_b   1.000
_cell.length_c   1.000
_cell.angle_alpha   90.00
_cell.angle_beta   90.00
_cell.angle_gamma   90.00
#
_symmetry.space_group_name_H-M   'P 1'
#
loop_
_entity.id
_entity.type
_entity.pdbx_description
1 polymer ?
#
loop_
_entity_poly.entity_id
_entity_poly.type
_entity_poly.pdbx_seq_one_letter_code
_entity_poly.pdbx_strand_id
1 'polypeptide(L)'
;MKDLASRGDSRSQRPSSEAFREFISSGWDETVPDAERREAADLTPDRRDALVRRLPATRFVLPAGVLKVRSNDTDYPFRPDTAFAYYSGLGTDEEPDSVLVIEPSAQDAQRAEATYFFRPRAGFDTSEFYADARYGEMWVGRRPTVDEASQRLGIEVRHIDELRDHLAKDVGAQLSLSVMPAVDASVEAMVQEIRSQNGLPGGDEAAAEQAALKEAASEQRLVKDEYEIRQMRRAVDATLKGFEDVVRNLPRAVGHPRGERVIEGVFAATARADGNGVGYDTIAAAGDHACTLHWTRNNGVVRAEEMVLIDAGVEIDSLYTADITRTLPVSGTFSPAQRKIYDAVLEASDAAFAVARPGLRFRDLHTAAMEVLARRLEEWGLLPGTAEESLAEDGQWHRRWMPHGTSHHLGLDVHDCAQARREMYLDAELEPGMVFTIEPGLYFKENDLLVPEELRGNGVRIEDDVLVTADGVENLSAAAPRRAEDVERWMIELQR
;
A
#
# COMPACT_ATOMS: atom_id res chain seq x y z
N MET A 1 -26.37 32.42 -19.72
CA MET A 1 -25.83 31.97 -18.41
C MET A 1 -24.51 31.28 -18.71
N LYS A 2 -23.39 31.74 -18.14
CA LYS A 2 -22.13 30.97 -18.23
C LYS A 2 -22.36 29.62 -17.55
N ASP A 3 -21.97 28.55 -18.24
CA ASP A 3 -22.07 27.18 -17.77
C ASP A 3 -21.47 27.05 -16.36
N LEU A 4 -22.10 26.24 -15.50
CA LEU A 4 -21.69 26.13 -14.10
C LEU A 4 -20.26 25.60 -13.98
N ALA A 5 -19.81 24.73 -14.88
CA ALA A 5 -18.42 24.24 -14.91
C ALA A 5 -17.42 25.34 -15.29
N SER A 6 -17.78 26.23 -16.23
CA SER A 6 -16.93 27.36 -16.67
C SER A 6 -16.71 28.46 -15.61
N ARG A 7 -17.36 28.38 -14.44
CA ARG A 7 -17.21 29.39 -13.38
C ARG A 7 -15.92 29.22 -12.57
N GLY A 8 -15.33 28.01 -12.52
CA GLY A 8 -14.00 27.80 -11.91
C GLY A 8 -12.91 28.60 -12.64
N ASP A 9 -12.96 28.59 -13.98
CA ASP A 9 -12.05 29.34 -14.85
C ASP A 9 -12.13 30.87 -14.69
N SER A 10 -13.21 31.40 -14.11
CA SER A 10 -13.39 32.84 -13.92
C SER A 10 -12.53 33.43 -12.79
N ARG A 11 -11.79 32.59 -12.04
CA ARG A 11 -10.86 33.04 -10.99
C ARG A 11 -9.56 33.62 -11.53
N SER A 12 -9.16 33.30 -12.78
CA SER A 12 -7.91 33.81 -13.38
C SER A 12 -8.16 34.66 -14.63
N GLN A 13 -7.56 35.85 -14.71
CA GLN A 13 -7.47 36.60 -15.96
C GLN A 13 -6.28 36.03 -16.75
N ARG A 14 -6.53 35.13 -17.69
CA ARG A 14 -5.45 34.56 -18.52
C ARG A 14 -4.91 35.63 -19.49
N PRO A 15 -3.64 36.05 -19.39
CA PRO A 15 -3.06 37.01 -20.32
C PRO A 15 -2.99 36.41 -21.73
N SER A 16 -3.39 37.20 -22.73
CA SER A 16 -3.54 36.73 -24.12
C SER A 16 -2.85 37.62 -25.16
N SER A 17 -2.14 38.67 -24.73
CA SER A 17 -1.42 39.55 -25.65
C SER A 17 -0.17 38.89 -26.21
N GLU A 18 0.17 39.24 -27.46
CA GLU A 18 1.38 38.77 -28.14
C GLU A 18 2.66 39.17 -27.39
N ALA A 19 2.76 40.43 -26.96
CA ALA A 19 3.89 40.93 -26.16
C ALA A 19 4.09 40.13 -24.86
N PHE A 20 3.00 39.65 -24.24
CA PHE A 20 3.12 38.77 -23.07
C PHE A 20 3.66 37.40 -23.46
N ARG A 21 3.14 36.79 -24.54
CA ARG A 21 3.60 35.48 -25.01
C ARG A 21 5.08 35.48 -25.40
N GLU A 22 5.53 36.52 -26.10
CA GLU A 22 6.94 36.71 -26.44
C GLU A 22 7.81 36.85 -25.20
N PHE A 23 7.38 37.66 -24.22
CA PHE A 23 8.16 37.84 -22.99
C PHE A 23 8.20 36.57 -22.14
N ILE A 24 7.06 35.94 -21.88
CA ILE A 24 6.98 34.76 -20.99
C ILE A 24 7.68 33.54 -21.56
N SER A 25 7.91 33.46 -22.86
CA SER A 25 8.64 32.35 -23.50
C SER A 25 10.14 32.59 -23.64
N SER A 26 10.62 33.80 -23.32
CA SER A 26 12.01 34.20 -23.55
C SER A 26 12.91 34.01 -22.33
N GLY A 27 14.18 33.69 -22.56
CA GLY A 27 15.22 33.72 -21.52
C GLY A 27 15.24 32.55 -20.55
N TRP A 28 14.56 31.44 -20.88
CA TRP A 28 14.60 30.21 -20.08
C TRP A 28 15.84 29.37 -20.41
N ASP A 29 16.29 28.63 -19.40
CA ASP A 29 17.33 27.62 -19.58
C ASP A 29 16.70 26.30 -20.07
N GLU A 30 17.08 25.89 -21.28
CA GLU A 30 16.64 24.64 -21.91
C GLU A 30 17.50 23.44 -21.51
N THR A 31 18.51 23.63 -20.65
CA THR A 31 19.38 22.55 -20.20
C THR A 31 18.54 21.46 -19.53
N VAL A 32 18.61 20.26 -20.09
CA VAL A 32 18.00 19.05 -19.54
C VAL A 32 18.98 18.47 -18.51
N PRO A 33 18.58 18.30 -17.24
CA PRO A 33 19.40 17.63 -16.24
C PRO A 33 19.74 16.21 -16.69
N ASP A 34 20.91 15.71 -16.29
CA ASP A 34 21.23 14.29 -16.49
C ASP A 34 20.22 13.43 -15.72
N ALA A 35 19.81 12.33 -16.35
CA ALA A 35 18.79 11.44 -15.84
C ALA A 35 19.43 10.11 -15.42
N GLU A 36 19.51 9.86 -14.12
CA GLU A 36 20.02 8.57 -13.66
C GLU A 36 19.02 7.45 -13.94
N ARG A 37 19.53 6.32 -14.44
CA ARG A 37 18.75 5.10 -14.61
C ARG A 37 18.25 4.62 -13.24
N ARG A 38 16.96 4.29 -13.13
CA ARG A 38 16.38 3.72 -11.91
C ARG A 38 16.89 2.30 -11.72
N GLU A 39 17.20 1.93 -10.48
CA GLU A 39 17.61 0.55 -10.13
C GLU A 39 16.55 -0.50 -10.55
N ALA A 40 15.26 -0.19 -10.34
CA ALA A 40 14.15 -1.05 -10.75
C ALA A 40 14.07 -1.28 -12.28
N ALA A 41 14.67 -0.40 -13.09
CA ALA A 41 14.67 -0.54 -14.55
C ALA A 41 15.41 -1.81 -15.02
N ASP A 42 16.31 -2.36 -14.20
CA ASP A 42 17.04 -3.58 -14.52
C ASP A 42 16.28 -4.86 -14.13
N LEU A 43 15.23 -4.75 -13.31
CA LEU A 43 14.42 -5.88 -12.83
C LEU A 43 13.07 -5.97 -13.52
N THR A 44 12.51 -4.84 -13.96
CA THR A 44 11.22 -4.81 -14.65
C THR A 44 11.15 -5.62 -15.94
N PRO A 45 12.22 -5.84 -16.74
CA PRO A 45 12.14 -6.72 -17.90
C PRO A 45 11.68 -8.15 -17.55
N ASP A 46 12.22 -8.75 -16.49
CA ASP A 46 11.87 -10.12 -16.10
C ASP A 46 10.44 -10.22 -15.57
N ARG A 47 9.96 -9.18 -14.89
CA ARG A 47 8.55 -9.06 -14.44
C ARG A 47 7.60 -9.03 -15.64
N ARG A 48 7.90 -8.18 -16.63
CA ARG A 48 7.07 -8.03 -17.85
C ARG A 48 7.08 -9.30 -18.70
N ASP A 49 8.23 -9.94 -18.83
CA ASP A 49 8.35 -11.24 -19.47
C ASP A 49 7.48 -12.30 -18.78
N ALA A 50 7.48 -12.33 -17.44
CA ALA A 50 6.63 -13.25 -16.68
C ALA A 50 5.15 -13.02 -16.98
N LEU A 51 4.72 -11.75 -17.11
CA LEU A 51 3.34 -11.41 -17.47
C LEU A 51 2.97 -11.89 -18.88
N VAL A 52 3.83 -11.63 -19.88
CA VAL A 52 3.65 -12.11 -21.26
C VAL A 52 3.58 -13.64 -21.32
N ARG A 53 4.42 -14.35 -20.56
CA ARG A 53 4.36 -15.82 -20.49
C ARG A 53 3.07 -16.33 -19.85
N ARG A 54 2.56 -15.62 -18.83
CA ARG A 54 1.34 -16.01 -18.11
C ARG A 54 0.09 -15.82 -18.96
N LEU A 55 0.05 -14.74 -19.76
CA LEU A 55 -1.08 -14.34 -20.61
C LEU A 55 -0.58 -14.09 -22.04
N PRO A 56 -0.28 -15.15 -22.82
CA PRO A 56 0.33 -15.00 -24.13
C PRO A 56 -0.59 -14.27 -25.13
N ALA A 57 0.01 -13.74 -26.20
CA ALA A 57 -0.69 -13.08 -27.31
C ALA A 57 -1.63 -11.93 -26.87
N THR A 58 -1.26 -11.21 -25.82
CA THR A 58 -2.06 -10.10 -25.27
C THR A 58 -1.20 -8.85 -25.14
N ARG A 59 -1.70 -7.71 -25.66
CA ARG A 59 -1.17 -6.39 -25.31
C ARG A 59 -1.86 -5.92 -24.03
N PHE A 60 -1.06 -5.62 -23.01
CA PHE A 60 -1.51 -5.14 -21.71
C PHE A 60 -1.41 -3.62 -21.66
N VAL A 61 -2.49 -2.99 -21.20
CA VAL A 61 -2.59 -1.54 -20.99
C VAL A 61 -2.71 -1.30 -19.49
N LEU A 62 -1.67 -0.71 -18.91
CA LEU A 62 -1.58 -0.44 -17.48
C LEU A 62 -1.56 1.09 -17.28
N PRO A 63 -2.71 1.74 -17.02
CA PRO A 63 -2.73 3.16 -16.69
C PRO A 63 -2.11 3.41 -15.32
N ALA A 64 -1.42 4.53 -15.13
CA ALA A 64 -0.99 4.99 -13.81
C ALA A 64 -2.19 5.44 -12.95
N GLY A 65 -3.27 5.86 -13.59
CA GLY A 65 -4.44 6.46 -12.95
C GLY A 65 -4.41 7.99 -13.00
N VAL A 66 -5.48 8.59 -12.49
CA VAL A 66 -5.75 10.03 -12.55
C VAL A 66 -5.72 10.65 -11.15
N LEU A 67 -5.50 11.97 -11.07
CA LEU A 67 -5.68 12.69 -9.81
C LEU A 67 -7.11 12.53 -9.26
N LYS A 68 -7.21 12.39 -7.93
CA LYS A 68 -8.49 12.26 -7.23
C LYS A 68 -8.79 13.55 -6.47
N VAL A 69 -9.92 14.16 -6.78
CA VAL A 69 -10.36 15.40 -6.16
C VAL A 69 -10.62 15.20 -4.67
N ARG A 70 -9.96 16.02 -3.84
CA ARG A 70 -10.24 16.17 -2.41
C ARG A 70 -11.38 17.15 -2.18
N SER A 71 -11.26 18.35 -2.74
CA SER A 71 -12.30 19.38 -2.65
C SER A 71 -12.12 20.43 -3.74
N ASN A 72 -13.10 20.56 -4.63
CA ASN A 72 -13.07 21.51 -5.75
C ASN A 72 -11.80 21.34 -6.62
N ASP A 73 -10.95 22.36 -6.70
CA ASP A 73 -9.70 22.43 -7.46
C ASP A 73 -8.48 21.91 -6.69
N THR A 74 -8.69 21.10 -5.65
CA THR A 74 -7.63 20.48 -4.87
C THR A 74 -7.74 18.97 -4.93
N ASP A 75 -6.63 18.32 -5.28
CA ASP A 75 -6.52 16.87 -5.36
C ASP A 75 -5.84 16.30 -4.11
N TYR A 76 -6.07 15.02 -3.85
CA TYR A 76 -5.22 14.23 -2.96
C TYR A 76 -3.83 14.06 -3.57
N PRO A 77 -2.79 13.81 -2.75
CA PRO A 77 -1.50 13.36 -3.25
C PRO A 77 -1.66 12.18 -4.21
N PHE A 78 -0.92 12.18 -5.31
CA PHE A 78 -1.05 11.15 -6.33
C PHE A 78 -0.34 9.88 -5.89
N ARG A 79 -1.02 8.75 -6.01
CA ARG A 79 -0.41 7.43 -5.90
C ARG A 79 -0.82 6.63 -7.13
N PRO A 80 0.13 6.14 -7.95
CA PRO A 80 -0.21 5.38 -9.14
C PRO A 80 -0.83 4.02 -8.78
N ASP A 81 -1.52 3.42 -9.75
CA ASP A 81 -1.95 2.02 -9.67
C ASP A 81 -0.75 1.09 -9.45
N THR A 82 -0.96 0.09 -8.60
CA THR A 82 0.12 -0.76 -8.13
C THR A 82 0.68 -1.67 -9.22
N ALA A 83 -0.13 -2.14 -10.18
CA ALA A 83 0.38 -2.91 -11.29
C ALA A 83 1.23 -2.02 -12.22
N PHE A 84 0.77 -0.79 -12.49
CA PHE A 84 1.58 0.18 -13.22
C PHE A 84 2.93 0.42 -12.55
N ALA A 85 2.96 0.69 -11.23
CA ALA A 85 4.20 0.91 -10.48
C ALA A 85 5.12 -0.33 -10.54
N TYR A 86 4.58 -1.52 -10.30
CA TYR A 86 5.34 -2.78 -10.28
C TYR A 86 6.04 -3.09 -11.61
N TYR A 87 5.34 -2.91 -12.73
CA TYR A 87 5.88 -3.22 -14.05
C TYR A 87 6.66 -2.06 -14.68
N SER A 88 6.38 -0.80 -14.33
CA SER A 88 7.15 0.35 -14.82
C SER A 88 8.46 0.52 -14.04
N GLY A 89 8.44 0.26 -12.73
CA GLY A 89 9.50 0.64 -11.81
C GLY A 89 9.46 2.12 -11.40
N LEU A 90 8.39 2.84 -11.74
CA LEU A 90 8.12 4.20 -11.27
C LEU A 90 7.58 4.20 -9.83
N GLY A 91 7.91 5.25 -9.09
CA GLY A 91 7.54 5.42 -7.68
C GLY A 91 6.44 6.46 -7.48
N THR A 92 6.40 7.08 -6.30
CA THR A 92 5.39 8.10 -5.98
C THR A 92 5.54 9.38 -6.81
N ASP A 93 4.42 10.09 -6.98
CA ASP A 93 4.29 11.45 -7.53
C ASP A 93 4.66 11.60 -9.01
N GLU A 94 4.90 10.49 -9.72
CA GLU A 94 5.27 10.53 -11.13
C GLU A 94 4.05 10.44 -12.05
N GLU A 95 3.84 11.51 -12.83
CA GLU A 95 3.07 11.56 -14.09
C GLU A 95 1.69 10.86 -14.05
N PRO A 96 0.68 11.44 -13.38
CA PRO A 96 -0.69 11.01 -13.54
C PRO A 96 -1.12 11.08 -15.02
N ASP A 97 -2.17 10.34 -15.37
CA ASP A 97 -2.68 10.27 -16.75
C ASP A 97 -1.69 9.63 -17.75
N SER A 98 -0.69 8.89 -17.24
CA SER A 98 0.26 8.11 -18.05
C SER A 98 -0.14 6.63 -18.15
N VAL A 99 0.42 5.92 -19.13
CA VAL A 99 0.08 4.53 -19.45
C VAL A 99 1.34 3.75 -19.81
N LEU A 100 1.56 2.62 -19.15
CA LEU A 100 2.53 1.62 -19.58
C LEU A 100 1.83 0.59 -20.46
N VAL A 101 2.38 0.37 -21.65
CA VAL A 101 1.95 -0.70 -22.55
C VAL A 101 3.02 -1.79 -22.55
N ILE A 102 2.59 -3.05 -22.39
CA ILE A 102 3.46 -4.23 -22.43
C ILE A 102 2.88 -5.19 -23.45
N GLU A 103 3.70 -5.75 -24.33
CA GLU A 103 3.26 -6.73 -25.32
C GLU A 103 4.36 -7.76 -25.62
N PRO A 104 4.00 -8.95 -26.13
CA PRO A 104 5.00 -9.93 -26.57
C PRO A 104 5.83 -9.36 -27.71
N SER A 105 7.15 -9.56 -27.67
CA SER A 105 8.04 -9.15 -28.76
C SER A 105 7.71 -9.88 -30.05
N ALA A 106 7.80 -9.16 -31.17
CA ALA A 106 7.63 -9.75 -32.49
C ALA A 106 8.74 -10.75 -32.85
N GLN A 107 9.92 -10.67 -32.22
CA GLN A 107 11.02 -11.61 -32.46
C GLN A 107 10.98 -12.84 -31.54
N ASP A 108 10.51 -12.66 -30.30
CA ASP A 108 10.35 -13.74 -29.32
C ASP A 108 9.13 -13.48 -28.43
N ALA A 109 8.06 -14.25 -28.64
CA ALA A 109 6.81 -14.11 -27.89
C ALA A 109 6.92 -14.49 -26.39
N GLN A 110 8.08 -14.95 -25.91
CA GLN A 110 8.37 -15.16 -24.49
C GLN A 110 9.05 -13.96 -23.82
N ARG A 111 9.45 -12.96 -24.61
CA ARG A 111 10.04 -11.69 -24.16
C ARG A 111 9.02 -10.57 -24.34
N ALA A 112 9.03 -9.61 -23.43
CA ALA A 112 8.18 -8.44 -23.48
C ALA A 112 8.88 -7.25 -24.16
N GLU A 113 8.14 -6.55 -24.99
CA GLU A 113 8.42 -5.17 -25.37
C GLU A 113 7.51 -4.25 -24.55
N ALA A 114 8.04 -3.10 -24.13
CA ALA A 114 7.28 -2.14 -23.34
C ALA A 114 7.51 -0.73 -23.82
N THR A 115 6.44 0.06 -23.81
CA THR A 115 6.44 1.46 -24.20
C THR A 115 5.67 2.26 -23.15
N TYR A 116 6.28 3.31 -22.63
CA TYR A 116 5.67 4.21 -21.66
C TYR A 116 5.13 5.46 -22.37
N PHE A 117 3.85 5.75 -22.16
CA PHE A 117 3.15 6.88 -22.74
C PHE A 117 2.81 7.86 -21.64
N PHE A 118 3.29 9.10 -21.76
CA PHE A 118 2.95 10.17 -20.83
C PHE A 118 2.95 11.51 -21.54
N ARG A 119 2.50 12.56 -20.85
CA ARG A 119 2.60 13.92 -21.36
C ARG A 119 3.93 14.52 -20.87
N PRO A 120 4.97 14.65 -21.72
CA PRO A 120 6.26 15.19 -21.34
C PRO A 120 6.20 16.69 -21.07
N ARG A 121 7.33 17.24 -20.61
CA ARG A 121 7.55 18.68 -20.48
C ARG A 121 7.10 19.44 -21.75
N ALA A 122 6.28 20.46 -21.56
CA ALA A 122 5.89 21.38 -22.62
C ALA A 122 7.01 22.38 -22.96
N GLY A 123 7.05 22.84 -24.21
CA GLY A 123 7.95 23.93 -24.62
C GLY A 123 7.58 25.25 -23.93
N PHE A 124 8.57 26.09 -23.64
CA PHE A 124 8.39 27.39 -22.96
C PHE A 124 7.51 28.38 -23.75
N ASP A 125 7.38 28.19 -25.06
CA ASP A 125 6.55 28.96 -25.97
C ASP A 125 5.07 28.51 -26.02
N THR A 126 4.73 27.43 -25.31
CA THR A 126 3.38 26.87 -25.31
C THR A 126 2.50 27.46 -24.21
N SER A 127 1.18 27.54 -24.47
CA SER A 127 0.23 27.87 -23.40
C SER A 127 0.14 26.80 -22.32
N GLU A 128 0.51 25.56 -22.63
CA GLU A 128 0.56 24.47 -21.64
C GLU A 128 1.56 24.83 -20.54
N PHE A 129 2.77 25.28 -20.88
CA PHE A 129 3.81 25.66 -19.92
C PHE A 129 3.33 26.64 -18.82
N TYR A 130 2.63 27.72 -19.19
CA TYR A 130 2.31 28.82 -18.27
C TYR A 130 0.82 28.97 -17.90
N ALA A 131 -0.11 28.38 -18.65
CA ALA A 131 -1.55 28.59 -18.46
C ALA A 131 -2.36 27.32 -18.14
N ASP A 132 -1.73 26.14 -18.17
CA ASP A 132 -2.38 24.89 -17.84
C ASP A 132 -2.15 24.54 -16.36
N ALA A 133 -3.22 24.58 -15.56
CA ALA A 133 -3.16 24.27 -14.14
C ALA A 133 -3.02 22.76 -13.84
N ARG A 134 -3.21 21.90 -14.85
CA ARG A 134 -3.10 20.44 -14.73
C ARG A 134 -1.70 19.95 -15.09
N TYR A 135 -1.09 20.53 -16.13
CA TYR A 135 0.15 20.02 -16.73
C TYR A 135 1.27 21.06 -16.87
N GLY A 136 0.97 22.35 -16.70
CA GLY A 136 1.91 23.43 -16.91
C GLY A 136 3.00 23.48 -15.85
N GLU A 137 4.25 23.58 -16.28
CA GLU A 137 5.41 23.56 -15.38
C GLU A 137 5.40 24.71 -14.37
N MET A 138 4.84 25.88 -14.73
CA MET A 138 4.68 26.99 -13.78
C MET A 138 3.61 26.75 -12.71
N TRP A 139 2.73 25.75 -12.90
CA TRP A 139 1.62 25.45 -12.00
C TRP A 139 1.89 24.22 -11.14
N VAL A 140 2.37 23.13 -11.76
CA VAL A 140 2.50 21.82 -11.12
C VAL A 140 3.94 21.33 -11.04
N GLY A 141 4.90 22.13 -11.52
CA GLY A 141 6.31 21.77 -11.54
C GLY A 141 6.74 21.05 -12.82
N ARG A 142 8.05 20.85 -12.94
CA ARG A 142 8.69 20.32 -14.14
C ARG A 142 8.41 18.82 -14.29
N ARG A 143 7.94 18.43 -15.48
CA ARG A 143 7.87 17.04 -15.94
C ARG A 143 9.16 16.64 -16.67
N PRO A 144 9.52 15.34 -16.74
CA PRO A 144 10.65 14.91 -17.53
C PRO A 144 10.35 15.08 -19.02
N THR A 145 11.43 15.21 -19.79
CA THR A 145 11.42 15.01 -21.24
C THR A 145 11.29 13.52 -21.59
N VAL A 146 10.98 13.22 -22.84
CA VAL A 146 10.94 11.84 -23.35
C VAL A 146 12.29 11.15 -23.16
N ASP A 147 13.39 11.84 -23.44
CA ASP A 147 14.74 11.29 -23.33
C ASP A 147 15.12 10.98 -21.87
N GLU A 148 14.81 11.88 -20.93
CA GLU A 148 15.04 11.63 -19.50
C GLU A 148 14.24 10.43 -18.99
N ALA A 149 12.95 10.35 -19.35
CA ALA A 149 12.10 9.23 -18.96
C ALA A 149 12.60 7.91 -19.57
N SER A 150 13.04 7.93 -20.84
CA SER A 150 13.60 6.75 -21.50
C SER A 150 14.90 6.29 -20.86
N GLN A 151 15.80 7.22 -20.53
CA GLN A 151 17.05 6.92 -19.82
C GLN A 151 16.79 6.34 -18.41
N ARG A 152 15.83 6.93 -17.67
CA ARG A 152 15.40 6.45 -16.34
C ARG A 152 14.87 5.03 -16.38
N LEU A 153 14.00 4.71 -17.33
CA LEU A 153 13.24 3.45 -17.37
C LEU A 153 13.85 2.37 -18.25
N GLY A 154 14.77 2.70 -19.16
CA GLY A 154 15.34 1.74 -20.12
C GLY A 154 14.39 1.22 -21.17
N ILE A 155 13.30 1.92 -21.42
CA ILE A 155 12.31 1.55 -22.42
C ILE A 155 12.00 2.71 -23.32
N GLU A 156 11.33 2.39 -24.42
CA GLU A 156 10.78 3.39 -25.30
C GLU A 156 9.74 4.23 -24.56
N VAL A 157 9.82 5.55 -24.76
CA VAL A 157 8.88 6.52 -24.19
C VAL A 157 8.31 7.36 -25.33
N ARG A 158 7.00 7.61 -25.29
CA ARG A 158 6.29 8.36 -26.32
C ARG A 158 5.28 9.33 -25.70
N HIS A 159 4.82 10.28 -26.51
CA HIS A 159 3.78 11.21 -26.08
C HIS A 159 2.44 10.47 -25.93
N ILE A 160 1.65 10.81 -24.90
CA ILE A 160 0.35 10.16 -24.63
C ILE A 160 -0.65 10.24 -25.80
N ASP A 161 -0.55 11.29 -26.62
CA ASP A 161 -1.38 11.46 -27.82
C ASP A 161 -1.16 10.34 -28.87
N GLU A 162 -0.02 9.64 -28.84
CA GLU A 162 0.28 8.51 -29.72
C GLU A 162 -0.31 7.17 -29.21
N LEU A 163 -0.84 7.14 -27.98
CA LEU A 163 -1.30 5.92 -27.32
C LEU A 163 -2.34 5.19 -28.17
N ARG A 164 -3.37 5.90 -28.65
CA ARG A 164 -4.48 5.29 -29.40
C ARG A 164 -3.98 4.56 -30.64
N ASP A 165 -3.10 5.20 -31.41
CA ASP A 165 -2.57 4.63 -32.65
C ASP A 165 -1.68 3.42 -32.36
N HIS A 166 -0.87 3.48 -31.28
CA HIS A 166 -0.10 2.33 -30.81
C HIS A 166 -1.00 1.17 -30.40
N LEU A 167 -2.03 1.43 -29.59
CA LEU A 167 -2.96 0.40 -29.13
C LEU A 167 -3.75 -0.24 -30.26
N ALA A 168 -4.11 0.49 -31.31
CA ALA A 168 -4.86 -0.03 -32.45
C ALA A 168 -4.01 -0.89 -33.40
N LYS A 169 -2.68 -0.74 -33.38
CA LYS A 169 -1.77 -1.42 -34.29
C LYS A 169 -1.72 -2.94 -34.03
N ASP A 170 -1.93 -3.76 -35.05
CA ASP A 170 -1.80 -5.23 -35.04
C ASP A 170 -2.75 -6.00 -34.07
N VAL A 171 -3.69 -5.32 -33.41
CA VAL A 171 -4.71 -5.92 -32.53
C VAL A 171 -5.79 -6.66 -33.33
N GLY A 172 -6.35 -7.71 -32.75
CA GLY A 172 -7.37 -8.58 -33.36
C GLY A 172 -6.75 -9.74 -34.14
N ALA A 173 -5.96 -9.44 -35.17
CA ALA A 173 -5.36 -10.48 -36.01
C ALA A 173 -4.24 -11.26 -35.31
N GLN A 174 -3.49 -10.61 -34.42
CA GLN A 174 -2.30 -11.19 -33.78
C GLN A 174 -2.29 -11.07 -32.26
N LEU A 175 -2.95 -10.04 -31.70
CA LEU A 175 -2.96 -9.74 -30.27
C LEU A 175 -4.39 -9.49 -29.77
N SER A 176 -4.71 -10.02 -28.57
CA SER A 176 -5.79 -9.47 -27.74
C SER A 176 -5.34 -8.16 -27.08
N LEU A 177 -6.27 -7.40 -26.49
CA LEU A 177 -6.01 -6.10 -25.87
C LEU A 177 -6.69 -6.00 -24.50
N SER A 178 -5.94 -6.18 -23.42
CA SER A 178 -6.46 -6.16 -22.05
C SER A 178 -5.97 -4.93 -21.30
N VAL A 179 -6.86 -4.30 -20.51
CA VAL A 179 -6.58 -3.10 -19.73
C VAL A 179 -6.76 -3.40 -18.24
N MET A 180 -5.90 -2.86 -17.38
CA MET A 180 -6.09 -2.95 -15.93
C MET A 180 -7.41 -2.27 -15.55
N PRO A 181 -8.40 -3.00 -15.02
CA PRO A 181 -9.74 -2.46 -14.82
C PRO A 181 -9.83 -1.55 -13.59
N ALA A 182 -10.74 -0.58 -13.65
CA ALA A 182 -11.07 0.38 -12.60
C ALA A 182 -9.93 1.35 -12.22
N VAL A 183 -9.02 1.65 -13.16
CA VAL A 183 -7.89 2.56 -12.93
C VAL A 183 -8.13 3.93 -13.58
N ASP A 184 -8.43 3.92 -14.89
CA ASP A 184 -8.70 5.12 -15.68
C ASP A 184 -9.83 4.85 -16.68
N ALA A 185 -11.00 5.43 -16.41
CA ALA A 185 -12.20 5.25 -17.21
C ALA A 185 -12.04 5.74 -18.67
N SER A 186 -11.18 6.73 -18.92
CA SER A 186 -10.94 7.27 -20.26
C SER A 186 -10.11 6.31 -21.11
N VAL A 187 -9.06 5.71 -20.52
CA VAL A 187 -8.24 4.69 -21.17
C VAL A 187 -9.04 3.40 -21.37
N GLU A 188 -9.84 3.00 -20.38
CA GLU A 188 -10.76 1.87 -20.52
C GLU A 188 -11.73 2.07 -21.68
N ALA A 189 -12.38 3.24 -21.79
CA ALA A 189 -13.27 3.55 -22.89
C ALA A 189 -12.56 3.50 -24.25
N MET A 190 -11.33 4.04 -24.34
CA MET A 190 -10.50 3.95 -25.53
C MET A 190 -10.21 2.49 -25.92
N VAL A 191 -9.82 1.66 -24.96
CA VAL A 191 -9.55 0.23 -25.19
C VAL A 191 -10.80 -0.50 -25.66
N GLN A 192 -11.96 -0.26 -25.05
CA GLN A 192 -13.21 -0.88 -25.49
C GLN A 192 -13.58 -0.50 -26.92
N GLU A 193 -13.36 0.77 -27.30
CA GLU A 193 -13.58 1.22 -28.67
C GLU A 193 -12.66 0.49 -29.67
N ILE A 194 -11.36 0.40 -29.35
CA ILE A 194 -10.37 -0.31 -30.18
C ILE A 194 -10.71 -1.79 -30.31
N ARG A 195 -11.09 -2.45 -29.21
CA ARG A 195 -11.53 -3.85 -29.22
C ARG A 195 -12.69 -4.06 -30.19
N SER A 196 -13.72 -3.22 -30.07
CA SER A 196 -14.90 -3.26 -30.95
C SER A 196 -14.55 -3.04 -32.42
N GLN A 197 -13.71 -2.04 -32.72
CA GLN A 197 -13.27 -1.72 -34.09
C GLN A 197 -12.44 -2.84 -34.74
N ASN A 198 -11.74 -3.65 -33.94
CA ASN A 198 -10.89 -4.73 -34.41
C ASN A 198 -11.52 -6.12 -34.23
N GLY A 199 -12.82 -6.20 -33.90
CA GLY A 199 -13.56 -7.45 -33.80
C GLY A 199 -13.15 -8.35 -32.63
N LEU A 200 -12.51 -7.80 -31.59
CA LEU A 200 -12.24 -8.53 -30.36
C LEU A 200 -13.54 -8.71 -29.54
N PRO A 201 -13.65 -9.79 -28.73
CA PRO A 201 -14.81 -10.01 -27.87
C PRO A 201 -15.07 -8.84 -26.92
N GLY A 202 -16.34 -8.50 -26.71
CA GLY A 202 -16.78 -7.53 -25.71
C GLY A 202 -17.48 -8.20 -24.52
N GLY A 203 -18.08 -7.39 -23.63
CA GLY A 203 -18.91 -7.91 -22.53
C GLY A 203 -18.16 -8.83 -21.57
N ASP A 204 -18.77 -9.96 -21.22
CA ASP A 204 -18.25 -10.91 -20.23
C ASP A 204 -16.87 -11.49 -20.60
N GLU A 205 -16.60 -11.71 -21.88
CA GLU A 205 -15.30 -12.23 -22.35
C GLU A 205 -14.19 -11.20 -22.14
N ALA A 206 -14.44 -9.93 -22.47
CA ALA A 206 -13.49 -8.85 -22.19
C ALA A 206 -13.26 -8.68 -20.68
N ALA A 207 -14.33 -8.76 -19.88
CA ALA A 207 -14.23 -8.69 -18.42
C ALA A 207 -13.41 -9.86 -17.84
N ALA A 208 -13.53 -11.07 -18.40
CA ALA A 208 -12.74 -12.21 -17.99
C ALA A 208 -11.24 -12.04 -18.31
N GLU A 209 -10.90 -11.51 -19.49
CA GLU A 209 -9.49 -11.19 -19.85
C GLU A 209 -8.88 -10.13 -18.93
N GLN A 210 -9.66 -9.12 -18.53
CA GLN A 210 -9.23 -8.07 -17.59
C GLN A 210 -9.07 -8.62 -16.16
N ALA A 211 -9.99 -9.50 -15.74
CA ALA A 211 -9.89 -10.19 -14.46
C ALA A 211 -8.63 -11.08 -14.40
N ALA A 212 -8.33 -11.80 -15.49
CA ALA A 212 -7.11 -12.61 -15.60
C ALA A 212 -5.83 -11.76 -15.54
N LEU A 213 -5.82 -10.58 -16.16
CA LEU A 213 -4.71 -9.62 -16.04
C LEU A 213 -4.54 -9.15 -14.60
N LYS A 214 -5.63 -8.74 -13.94
CA LYS A 214 -5.61 -8.28 -12.54
C LYS A 214 -5.11 -9.38 -11.58
N GLU A 215 -5.60 -10.62 -11.76
CA GLU A 215 -5.15 -11.80 -11.02
C GLU A 215 -3.66 -12.05 -11.22
N ALA A 216 -3.19 -12.12 -12.49
CA ALA A 216 -1.79 -12.37 -12.80
C ALA A 216 -0.84 -11.31 -12.22
N ALA A 217 -1.21 -10.03 -12.32
CA ALA A 217 -0.44 -8.93 -11.74
C ALA A 217 -0.43 -8.94 -10.20
N SER A 218 -1.48 -9.48 -9.58
CA SER A 218 -1.53 -9.67 -8.13
C SER A 218 -0.63 -10.82 -7.70
N GLU A 219 -0.68 -11.96 -8.37
CA GLU A 219 0.09 -13.16 -8.02
C GLU A 219 1.61 -13.00 -8.22
N GLN A 220 2.04 -12.24 -9.23
CA GLN A 220 3.48 -12.02 -9.46
C GLN A 220 4.20 -11.27 -8.34
N ARG A 221 3.45 -10.55 -7.49
CA ARG A 221 3.99 -9.80 -6.34
C ARG A 221 4.10 -10.65 -5.07
N LEU A 222 3.63 -11.90 -5.07
CA LEU A 222 3.65 -12.75 -3.87
C LEU A 222 5.07 -12.97 -3.36
N VAL A 223 6.00 -13.30 -4.26
CA VAL A 223 7.41 -13.56 -3.96
C VAL A 223 8.24 -12.35 -4.36
N LYS A 224 8.84 -11.70 -3.37
CA LYS A 224 9.62 -10.48 -3.54
C LYS A 224 11.03 -10.82 -4.04
N ASP A 225 11.51 -10.09 -5.04
CA ASP A 225 12.91 -10.13 -5.43
C ASP A 225 13.84 -9.39 -4.44
N GLU A 226 15.15 -9.48 -4.62
CA GLU A 226 16.11 -8.86 -3.69
C GLU A 226 15.98 -7.34 -3.57
N TYR A 227 15.57 -6.63 -4.63
CA TYR A 227 15.33 -5.20 -4.57
C TYR A 227 14.08 -4.90 -3.75
N GLU A 228 13.00 -5.64 -3.97
CA GLU A 228 11.76 -5.49 -3.22
C GLU A 228 11.99 -5.73 -1.74
N ILE A 229 12.75 -6.78 -1.37
CA ILE A 229 13.12 -7.04 0.03
C ILE A 229 13.94 -5.88 0.61
N ARG A 230 14.85 -5.26 -0.15
CA ARG A 230 15.58 -4.06 0.32
C ARG A 230 14.63 -2.88 0.54
N GLN A 231 13.63 -2.70 -0.31
CA GLN A 231 12.62 -1.65 -0.14
C GLN A 231 11.73 -1.92 1.09
N MET A 232 11.31 -3.17 1.31
CA MET A 232 10.58 -3.57 2.52
C MET A 232 11.36 -3.25 3.80
N ARG A 233 12.67 -3.59 3.85
CA ARG A 233 13.51 -3.25 5.01
C ARG A 233 13.60 -1.74 5.25
N ARG A 234 13.72 -0.92 4.21
CA ARG A 234 13.70 0.54 4.32
C ARG A 234 12.37 1.06 4.86
N ALA A 235 11.25 0.50 4.42
CA ALA A 235 9.93 0.86 4.94
C ALA A 235 9.79 0.52 6.43
N VAL A 236 10.29 -0.64 6.84
CA VAL A 236 10.34 -1.05 8.26
C VAL A 236 11.23 -0.09 9.06
N ASP A 237 12.45 0.20 8.61
CA ASP A 237 13.38 1.11 9.30
C ASP A 237 12.75 2.50 9.54
N ALA A 238 12.11 3.06 8.52
CA ALA A 238 11.40 4.35 8.63
C ALA A 238 10.20 4.26 9.59
N THR A 239 9.46 3.16 9.56
CA THR A 239 8.32 2.89 10.46
C THR A 239 8.77 2.81 11.91
N LEU A 240 9.86 2.09 12.20
CA LEU A 240 10.43 1.97 13.53
C LEU A 240 10.84 3.34 14.09
N LYS A 241 11.46 4.19 13.26
CA LYS A 241 11.76 5.57 13.64
C LYS A 241 10.49 6.36 13.98
N GLY A 242 9.42 6.17 13.21
CA GLY A 242 8.10 6.74 13.51
C GLY A 242 7.56 6.32 14.88
N PHE A 243 7.67 5.03 15.22
CA PHE A 243 7.31 4.51 16.54
C PHE A 243 8.16 5.13 17.66
N GLU A 244 9.47 5.28 17.47
CA GLU A 244 10.32 5.96 18.45
C GLU A 244 9.90 7.42 18.66
N ASP A 245 9.63 8.16 17.59
CA ASP A 245 9.21 9.55 17.66
C ASP A 245 7.86 9.71 18.35
N VAL A 246 6.92 8.78 18.08
CA VAL A 246 5.65 8.68 18.80
C VAL A 246 5.90 8.49 20.29
N VAL A 247 6.77 7.56 20.71
CA VAL A 247 7.05 7.33 22.13
C VAL A 247 7.69 8.55 22.81
N ARG A 248 8.65 9.21 22.15
CA ARG A 248 9.26 10.47 22.63
C ARG A 248 8.20 11.56 22.83
N ASN A 249 7.17 11.59 21.99
CA ASN A 249 6.13 12.62 22.00
C ASN A 249 4.85 12.20 22.74
N LEU A 250 4.72 10.94 23.19
CA LEU A 250 3.54 10.44 23.90
C LEU A 250 3.12 11.31 25.09
N PRO A 251 4.04 11.88 25.91
CA PRO A 251 3.66 12.80 26.99
C PRO A 251 2.86 14.03 26.53
N ARG A 252 3.00 14.46 25.27
CA ARG A 252 2.23 15.58 24.70
C ARG A 252 0.80 15.18 24.33
N ALA A 253 0.56 13.89 24.07
CA ALA A 253 -0.75 13.36 23.72
C ALA A 253 -1.62 13.15 24.97
N VAL A 254 -1.02 12.80 26.11
CA VAL A 254 -1.73 12.52 27.36
C VAL A 254 -2.53 13.73 27.84
N GLY A 255 -3.83 13.54 28.04
CA GLY A 255 -4.76 14.60 28.48
C GLY A 255 -5.11 15.64 27.41
N HIS A 256 -4.52 15.57 26.22
CA HIS A 256 -4.90 16.44 25.11
C HIS A 256 -6.32 16.09 24.62
N PRO A 257 -7.21 17.07 24.31
CA PRO A 257 -8.57 16.80 23.84
C PRO A 257 -8.67 15.96 22.56
N ARG A 258 -7.56 15.83 21.83
CA ARG A 258 -7.37 15.01 20.62
C ARG A 258 -6.05 14.26 20.71
N GLY A 259 -5.78 13.60 21.83
CA GLY A 259 -4.49 12.94 22.08
C GLY A 259 -4.11 11.95 20.99
N GLU A 260 -5.09 11.19 20.49
CA GLU A 260 -4.88 10.25 19.39
C GLU A 260 -4.38 10.95 18.10
N ARG A 261 -4.89 12.14 17.76
CA ARG A 261 -4.37 12.94 16.63
C ARG A 261 -2.97 13.48 16.85
N VAL A 262 -2.56 13.68 18.11
CA VAL A 262 -1.18 14.07 18.41
C VAL A 262 -0.25 12.91 18.05
N ILE A 263 -0.63 11.68 18.36
CA ILE A 263 0.09 10.46 17.99
C ILE A 263 0.13 10.30 16.47
N GLU A 264 -1.04 10.31 15.82
CA GLU A 264 -1.18 10.25 14.35
C GLU A 264 -0.29 11.29 13.66
N GLY A 265 -0.34 12.56 14.10
CA GLY A 265 0.42 13.64 13.51
C GLY A 265 1.93 13.53 13.69
N VAL A 266 2.40 12.94 14.80
CA VAL A 266 3.83 12.67 15.00
C VAL A 266 4.30 11.58 14.03
N PHE A 267 3.58 10.46 13.96
CA PHE A 267 3.94 9.38 13.03
C PHE A 267 3.92 9.87 11.58
N ALA A 268 2.86 10.58 11.18
CA ALA A 268 2.72 11.12 9.83
C ALA A 268 3.84 12.12 9.46
N ALA A 269 4.37 12.88 10.42
CA ALA A 269 5.51 13.76 10.18
C ALA A 269 6.78 12.98 9.86
N THR A 270 7.07 11.91 10.60
CA THR A 270 8.21 11.02 10.31
C THR A 270 8.00 10.29 8.97
N ALA A 271 6.80 9.78 8.72
CA ALA A 271 6.46 9.10 7.47
C ALA A 271 6.68 9.97 6.22
N ARG A 272 6.39 11.28 6.31
CA ARG A 272 6.65 12.25 5.24
C ARG A 272 8.09 12.73 5.15
N ALA A 273 8.87 12.61 6.23
CA ALA A 273 10.26 13.07 6.28
C ALA A 273 11.23 11.97 5.80
N ASP A 274 10.93 10.72 6.12
CA ASP A 274 11.81 9.57 5.88
C ASP A 274 11.26 8.59 4.82
N GLY A 275 10.10 8.87 4.26
CA GLY A 275 9.47 8.11 3.18
C GLY A 275 8.55 8.98 2.34
N ASN A 276 7.70 8.33 1.56
CA ASN A 276 6.68 9.03 0.80
C ASN A 276 5.59 9.54 1.73
N GLY A 277 5.05 8.68 2.59
CA GLY A 277 3.94 8.99 3.49
C GLY A 277 3.53 7.79 4.32
N VAL A 278 2.33 7.81 4.88
CA VAL A 278 1.76 6.62 5.51
C VAL A 278 1.22 5.68 4.43
N GLY A 279 1.47 4.38 4.54
CA GLY A 279 0.93 3.39 3.59
C GLY A 279 -0.56 3.12 3.76
N TYR A 280 -1.09 3.45 4.94
CA TYR A 280 -2.50 3.41 5.29
C TYR A 280 -2.76 4.39 6.42
N ASP A 281 -4.02 4.77 6.63
CA ASP A 281 -4.39 5.70 7.71
C ASP A 281 -3.96 5.12 9.07
N THR A 282 -3.08 5.83 9.76
CA THR A 282 -2.61 5.45 11.10
C THR A 282 -3.78 5.25 12.06
N ILE A 283 -3.79 4.12 12.75
CA ILE A 283 -4.72 3.83 13.84
C ILE A 283 -4.00 4.17 15.15
N ALA A 284 -4.46 5.23 15.83
CA ALA A 284 -3.96 5.62 17.14
C ALA A 284 -5.13 5.51 18.14
N ALA A 285 -5.29 4.34 18.74
CA ALA A 285 -6.51 3.96 19.43
C ALA A 285 -6.28 3.76 20.94
N ALA A 286 -6.73 4.72 21.74
CA ALA A 286 -6.59 4.67 23.21
C ALA A 286 -7.81 4.03 23.88
N GLY A 287 -7.55 3.21 24.91
CA GLY A 287 -8.60 2.54 25.69
C GLY A 287 -9.58 1.73 24.80
N ASP A 288 -10.88 1.94 24.98
CA ASP A 288 -11.94 1.21 24.25
C ASP A 288 -11.87 1.38 22.72
N HIS A 289 -11.24 2.45 22.22
CA HIS A 289 -11.04 2.62 20.79
C HIS A 289 -10.16 1.53 20.19
N ALA A 290 -9.21 0.96 20.96
CA ALA A 290 -8.37 -0.15 20.52
C ALA A 290 -9.18 -1.41 20.18
N CYS A 291 -10.42 -1.51 20.67
CA CYS A 291 -11.36 -2.58 20.33
C CYS A 291 -12.14 -2.33 19.02
N THR A 292 -11.77 -1.31 18.25
CA THR A 292 -12.29 -1.01 16.91
C THR A 292 -11.14 -1.16 15.92
N LEU A 293 -11.14 -2.25 15.13
CA LEU A 293 -9.95 -2.68 14.37
C LEU A 293 -9.33 -1.59 13.49
N HIS A 294 -10.16 -0.85 12.74
CA HIS A 294 -9.74 0.27 11.88
C HIS A 294 -10.18 1.63 12.44
N TRP A 295 -9.78 1.93 13.68
CA TRP A 295 -10.03 3.24 14.28
C TRP A 295 -9.12 4.32 13.69
N THR A 296 -9.50 4.91 12.57
CA THR A 296 -8.73 5.99 11.89
C THR A 296 -9.26 7.39 12.19
N ARG A 297 -10.36 7.49 12.94
CA ARG A 297 -10.94 8.80 13.33
C ARG A 297 -10.02 9.55 14.30
N ASN A 298 -9.30 8.79 15.12
CA ASN A 298 -8.27 9.24 16.06
C ASN A 298 -8.69 10.46 16.88
N ASN A 299 -9.95 10.57 17.29
CA ASN A 299 -10.46 11.79 17.92
C ASN A 299 -10.58 11.71 19.45
N GLY A 300 -10.09 10.62 20.05
CA GLY A 300 -10.11 10.36 21.47
C GLY A 300 -9.06 11.15 22.27
N VAL A 301 -9.31 11.20 23.58
CA VAL A 301 -8.35 11.62 24.60
C VAL A 301 -7.54 10.41 25.00
N VAL A 302 -6.23 10.56 25.11
CA VAL A 302 -5.32 9.52 25.62
C VAL A 302 -5.17 9.72 27.13
N ARG A 303 -5.54 8.72 27.95
CA ARG A 303 -5.44 8.80 29.42
C ARG A 303 -4.30 7.93 29.96
N ALA A 304 -3.76 8.31 31.11
CA ALA A 304 -2.57 7.70 31.68
C ALA A 304 -2.77 6.23 32.06
N GLU A 305 -3.97 5.87 32.50
CA GLU A 305 -4.37 4.54 32.93
C GLU A 305 -4.66 3.56 31.78
N GLU A 306 -4.79 4.07 30.55
CA GLU A 306 -5.15 3.29 29.37
C GLU A 306 -3.89 2.66 28.71
N MET A 307 -4.13 1.73 27.80
CA MET A 307 -3.18 1.44 26.73
C MET A 307 -3.54 2.24 25.48
N VAL A 308 -2.55 2.45 24.61
CA VAL A 308 -2.77 2.90 23.24
C VAL A 308 -2.27 1.86 22.27
N LEU A 309 -3.14 1.40 21.39
CA LEU A 309 -2.80 0.56 20.25
C LEU A 309 -2.47 1.47 19.09
N ILE A 310 -1.26 1.33 18.55
CA ILE A 310 -0.76 2.12 17.44
C ILE A 310 -0.41 1.16 16.32
N ASP A 311 -1.17 1.23 15.24
CA ASP A 311 -0.99 0.47 14.02
C ASP A 311 -0.73 1.46 12.88
N ALA A 312 0.51 1.40 12.37
CA ALA A 312 1.02 2.37 11.43
C ALA A 312 2.22 1.84 10.64
N GLY A 313 2.26 2.21 9.35
CA GLY A 313 3.33 1.86 8.44
C GLY A 313 3.71 3.03 7.53
N VAL A 314 5.01 3.18 7.28
CA VAL A 314 5.55 4.12 6.30
C VAL A 314 5.58 3.47 4.93
N GLU A 315 4.99 4.14 3.94
CA GLU A 315 5.22 3.87 2.52
C GLU A 315 6.42 4.72 2.07
N ILE A 316 7.44 4.09 1.49
CA ILE A 316 8.62 4.80 0.97
C ILE A 316 8.44 5.20 -0.49
N ASP A 317 9.39 5.95 -1.06
CA ASP A 317 9.28 6.50 -2.44
C ASP A 317 9.10 5.44 -3.54
N SER A 318 9.54 4.21 -3.29
CA SER A 318 9.31 3.05 -4.17
C SER A 318 7.93 2.40 -3.98
N LEU A 319 7.05 3.01 -3.17
CA LEU A 319 5.69 2.58 -2.82
C LEU A 319 5.56 1.29 -2.01
N TYR A 320 6.67 0.69 -1.56
CA TYR A 320 6.61 -0.41 -0.59
C TYR A 320 6.27 0.14 0.79
N THR A 321 5.40 -0.54 1.53
CA THR A 321 4.97 -0.13 2.86
C THR A 321 5.24 -1.22 3.90
N ALA A 322 5.56 -0.81 5.12
CA ALA A 322 5.52 -1.68 6.30
C ALA A 322 4.12 -1.73 6.90
N ASP A 323 3.89 -2.65 7.83
CA ASP A 323 2.67 -2.75 8.64
C ASP A 323 3.02 -3.25 10.05
N ILE A 324 3.04 -2.34 11.02
CA ILE A 324 3.50 -2.65 12.38
C ILE A 324 2.48 -2.13 13.37
N THR A 325 2.05 -3.01 14.26
CA THR A 325 1.24 -2.67 15.43
C THR A 325 2.03 -2.86 16.73
N ARG A 326 2.01 -1.84 17.59
CA ARG A 326 2.43 -1.94 18.99
C ARG A 326 1.34 -1.39 19.90
N THR A 327 1.03 -2.16 20.95
CA THR A 327 0.17 -1.71 22.04
C THR A 327 1.03 -1.29 23.24
N LEU A 328 0.91 -0.03 23.65
CA LEU A 328 1.78 0.61 24.64
C LEU A 328 0.97 1.00 25.89
N PRO A 329 1.49 0.77 27.11
CA PRO A 329 0.88 1.28 28.32
C PRO A 329 1.15 2.78 28.43
N VAL A 330 0.13 3.62 28.47
CA VAL A 330 0.31 5.09 28.42
C VAL A 330 1.10 5.59 29.64
N SER A 331 0.91 4.96 30.81
CA SER A 331 1.67 5.27 32.03
C SER A 331 3.16 4.89 31.97
N GLY A 332 3.58 4.13 30.95
CA GLY A 332 4.91 3.54 30.84
C GLY A 332 5.05 2.15 31.46
N THR A 333 4.04 1.64 32.17
CA THR A 333 4.03 0.28 32.73
C THR A 333 2.66 -0.39 32.60
N PHE A 334 2.63 -1.67 32.29
CA PHE A 334 1.37 -2.42 32.20
C PHE A 334 0.77 -2.69 33.58
N SER A 335 -0.53 -2.44 33.73
CA SER A 335 -1.28 -2.95 34.87
C SER A 335 -1.39 -4.49 34.81
N PRO A 336 -1.71 -5.19 35.93
CA PRO A 336 -1.89 -6.64 35.90
C PRO A 336 -2.94 -7.12 34.88
N ALA A 337 -4.02 -6.36 34.69
CA ALA A 337 -5.07 -6.67 33.72
C ALA A 337 -4.57 -6.48 32.27
N GLN A 338 -3.89 -5.36 31.99
CA GLN A 338 -3.30 -5.08 30.69
C GLN A 338 -2.24 -6.14 30.32
N ARG A 339 -1.36 -6.44 31.28
CA ARG A 339 -0.30 -7.44 31.14
C ARG A 339 -0.85 -8.84 30.82
N LYS A 340 -1.95 -9.23 31.49
CA LYS A 340 -2.62 -10.52 31.24
C LYS A 340 -3.08 -10.66 29.79
N ILE A 341 -3.64 -9.62 29.20
CA ILE A 341 -4.08 -9.63 27.79
C ILE A 341 -2.86 -9.59 26.87
N TYR A 342 -1.90 -8.72 27.17
CA TYR A 342 -0.70 -8.52 26.37
C TYR A 342 0.13 -9.80 26.23
N ASP A 343 0.40 -10.49 27.33
CA ASP A 343 1.18 -11.73 27.32
C ASP A 343 0.48 -12.86 26.55
N ALA A 344 -0.86 -12.92 26.58
CA ALA A 344 -1.62 -13.90 25.80
C ALA A 344 -1.53 -13.64 24.28
N VAL A 345 -1.59 -12.37 23.86
CA VAL A 345 -1.41 -11.99 22.46
C VAL A 345 0.03 -12.23 22.00
N LEU A 346 1.02 -11.90 22.84
CA LEU A 346 2.42 -12.17 22.57
C LEU A 346 2.68 -13.67 22.37
N GLU A 347 2.15 -14.51 23.25
CA GLU A 347 2.28 -15.97 23.13
C GLU A 347 1.64 -16.51 21.84
N ALA A 348 0.49 -15.96 21.44
CA ALA A 348 -0.15 -16.34 20.17
C ALA A 348 0.69 -15.93 18.96
N SER A 349 1.32 -14.74 19.02
CA SER A 349 2.22 -14.26 17.97
C SER A 349 3.47 -15.14 17.89
N ASP A 350 4.07 -15.48 19.03
CA ASP A 350 5.24 -16.37 19.09
C ASP A 350 4.93 -17.80 18.62
N ALA A 351 3.70 -18.30 18.85
CA ALA A 351 3.27 -19.58 18.31
C ALA A 351 3.19 -19.58 16.77
N ALA A 352 2.71 -18.50 16.16
CA ALA A 352 2.71 -18.34 14.71
C ALA A 352 4.15 -18.26 14.16
N PHE A 353 5.03 -17.47 14.79
CA PHE A 353 6.45 -17.42 14.43
C PHE A 353 7.14 -18.79 14.52
N ALA A 354 6.82 -19.60 15.54
CA ALA A 354 7.46 -20.88 15.76
C ALA A 354 7.16 -21.93 14.67
N VAL A 355 6.02 -21.82 13.99
CA VAL A 355 5.64 -22.74 12.91
C VAL A 355 6.02 -22.20 11.52
N ALA A 356 6.22 -20.89 11.39
CA ALA A 356 6.47 -20.21 10.12
C ALA A 356 7.79 -20.66 9.48
N ARG A 357 7.68 -21.33 8.33
CA ARG A 357 8.81 -21.81 7.51
C ARG A 357 8.32 -22.21 6.12
N PRO A 358 9.23 -22.32 5.12
CA PRO A 358 8.87 -22.84 3.81
C PRO A 358 8.11 -24.17 3.88
N GLY A 359 7.06 -24.31 3.07
CA GLY A 359 6.20 -25.50 3.02
C GLY A 359 5.06 -25.54 4.04
N LEU A 360 5.01 -24.64 5.03
CA LEU A 360 3.82 -24.47 5.88
C LEU A 360 2.70 -23.82 5.05
N ARG A 361 1.43 -24.21 5.23
CA ARG A 361 0.34 -23.47 4.57
C ARG A 361 0.08 -22.14 5.27
N PHE A 362 -0.19 -21.10 4.52
CA PHE A 362 -0.41 -19.74 5.05
C PHE A 362 -1.48 -19.71 6.15
N ARG A 363 -2.62 -20.39 5.94
CA ARG A 363 -3.69 -20.49 6.96
C ARG A 363 -3.27 -21.15 8.28
N ASP A 364 -2.24 -21.99 8.27
CA ASP A 364 -1.82 -22.72 9.47
C ASP A 364 -1.12 -21.79 10.48
N LEU A 365 -0.64 -20.61 10.03
CA LEU A 365 -0.20 -19.51 10.92
C LEU A 365 -1.35 -19.02 11.81
N HIS A 366 -2.51 -18.79 11.20
CA HIS A 366 -3.71 -18.38 11.92
C HIS A 366 -4.17 -19.46 12.90
N THR A 367 -4.16 -20.73 12.47
CA THR A 367 -4.48 -21.86 13.34
C THR A 367 -3.58 -21.89 14.58
N ALA A 368 -2.26 -21.76 14.42
CA ALA A 368 -1.32 -21.78 15.54
C ALA A 368 -1.59 -20.65 16.56
N ALA A 369 -1.88 -19.44 16.10
CA ALA A 369 -2.26 -18.33 16.97
C ALA A 369 -3.61 -18.57 17.67
N MET A 370 -4.62 -19.09 16.94
CA MET A 370 -5.95 -19.31 17.51
C MET A 370 -5.96 -20.40 18.57
N GLU A 371 -5.14 -21.44 18.43
CA GLU A 371 -4.96 -22.46 19.46
C GLU A 371 -4.52 -21.88 20.81
N VAL A 372 -3.60 -20.91 20.79
CA VAL A 372 -3.17 -20.21 22.00
C VAL A 372 -4.29 -19.34 22.56
N LEU A 373 -4.91 -18.50 21.73
CA LEU A 373 -5.94 -17.57 22.21
C LEU A 373 -7.16 -18.31 22.75
N ALA A 374 -7.63 -19.36 22.07
CA ALA A 374 -8.75 -20.17 22.54
C ALA A 374 -8.44 -20.82 23.90
N ARG A 375 -7.22 -21.38 24.08
CA ARG A 375 -6.78 -21.92 25.38
C ARG A 375 -6.79 -20.84 26.46
N ARG A 376 -6.26 -19.65 26.19
CA ARG A 376 -6.24 -18.54 27.16
C ARG A 376 -7.65 -18.07 27.54
N LEU A 377 -8.54 -17.98 26.56
CA LEU A 377 -9.95 -17.62 26.80
C LEU A 377 -10.69 -18.70 27.60
N GLU A 378 -10.39 -19.99 27.39
CA GLU A 378 -10.89 -21.10 28.22
C GLU A 378 -10.39 -20.97 29.67
N GLU A 379 -9.08 -20.79 29.87
CA GLU A 379 -8.45 -20.63 31.19
C GLU A 379 -9.06 -19.45 31.98
N TRP A 380 -9.51 -18.42 31.27
CA TRP A 380 -10.15 -17.25 31.88
C TRP A 380 -11.67 -17.40 32.06
N GLY A 381 -12.24 -18.54 31.65
CA GLY A 381 -13.67 -18.83 31.75
C GLY A 381 -14.54 -17.98 30.82
N LEU A 382 -13.99 -17.48 29.71
CA LEU A 382 -14.70 -16.64 28.75
C LEU A 382 -15.45 -17.45 27.68
N LEU A 383 -14.98 -18.67 27.38
CA LEU A 383 -15.61 -19.52 26.39
C LEU A 383 -16.85 -20.24 26.96
N PRO A 384 -17.92 -20.44 26.17
CA PRO A 384 -19.07 -21.26 26.58
C PRO A 384 -18.75 -22.73 26.87
N GLY A 385 -17.62 -23.22 26.35
CA GLY A 385 -17.11 -24.59 26.48
C GLY A 385 -15.59 -24.59 26.43
N THR A 386 -15.01 -25.67 25.92
CA THR A 386 -13.56 -25.87 25.83
C THR A 386 -12.93 -25.11 24.66
N ALA A 387 -11.60 -24.94 24.67
CA ALA A 387 -10.86 -24.40 23.53
C ALA A 387 -11.00 -25.29 22.28
N GLU A 388 -11.00 -26.61 22.44
CA GLU A 388 -11.19 -27.58 21.34
C GLU A 388 -12.55 -27.38 20.65
N GLU A 389 -13.62 -27.29 21.44
CA GLU A 389 -14.96 -26.98 20.90
C GLU A 389 -14.99 -25.60 20.23
N SER A 390 -14.29 -24.61 20.80
CA SER A 390 -14.22 -23.28 20.18
C SER A 390 -13.47 -23.25 18.85
N LEU A 391 -12.47 -24.12 18.65
CA LEU A 391 -11.68 -24.19 17.42
C LEU A 391 -12.38 -25.02 16.32
N ALA A 392 -13.37 -25.82 16.67
CA ALA A 392 -14.19 -26.57 15.72
C ALA A 392 -14.99 -25.63 14.80
N GLU A 393 -15.30 -26.10 13.59
CA GLU A 393 -15.96 -25.32 12.51
C GLU A 393 -17.29 -24.68 12.96
N ASP A 394 -18.04 -25.36 13.82
CA ASP A 394 -19.33 -24.92 14.35
C ASP A 394 -19.25 -24.16 15.70
N GLY A 395 -18.10 -24.20 16.37
CA GLY A 395 -17.87 -23.49 17.63
C GLY A 395 -17.49 -22.03 17.42
N GLN A 396 -16.29 -21.77 16.90
CA GLN A 396 -15.70 -20.47 16.56
C GLN A 396 -15.90 -19.33 17.60
N TRP A 397 -16.21 -19.62 18.87
CA TRP A 397 -16.57 -18.61 19.87
C TRP A 397 -15.46 -17.60 20.18
N HIS A 398 -14.18 -18.03 20.12
CA HIS A 398 -13.01 -17.18 20.30
C HIS A 398 -12.99 -15.98 19.34
N ARG A 399 -13.63 -16.10 18.16
CA ARG A 399 -13.74 -15.01 17.17
C ARG A 399 -14.54 -13.81 17.67
N ARG A 400 -15.30 -13.93 18.77
CA ARG A 400 -15.90 -12.77 19.43
C ARG A 400 -14.86 -11.71 19.81
N TRP A 401 -13.67 -12.15 20.23
CA TRP A 401 -12.59 -11.27 20.70
C TRP A 401 -11.35 -11.28 19.80
N MET A 402 -11.27 -12.17 18.82
CA MET A 402 -10.28 -12.15 17.73
C MET A 402 -11.00 -12.34 16.37
N PRO A 403 -11.64 -11.29 15.84
CA PRO A 403 -12.53 -11.41 14.68
C PRO A 403 -11.82 -11.34 13.31
N HIS A 404 -10.52 -11.05 13.27
CA HIS A 404 -9.75 -10.89 12.02
C HIS A 404 -8.75 -12.03 11.79
N GLY A 405 -8.12 -12.03 10.61
CA GLY A 405 -7.03 -12.96 10.28
C GLY A 405 -5.75 -12.63 11.07
N THR A 406 -4.81 -13.56 11.11
CA THR A 406 -3.52 -13.35 11.80
C THR A 406 -2.43 -12.86 10.85
N SER A 407 -2.64 -12.95 9.55
CA SER A 407 -1.64 -12.62 8.54
C SER A 407 -2.28 -12.20 7.22
N HIS A 408 -1.63 -11.28 6.54
CA HIS A 408 -1.85 -10.98 5.12
C HIS A 408 -0.51 -10.72 4.42
N HIS A 409 -0.48 -10.89 3.10
CA HIS A 409 0.69 -10.50 2.33
C HIS A 409 0.89 -8.98 2.38
N LEU A 410 2.15 -8.57 2.29
CA LEU A 410 2.58 -7.18 2.41
C LEU A 410 3.61 -6.84 1.32
N GLY A 411 3.53 -5.63 0.78
CA GLY A 411 4.42 -5.17 -0.29
C GLY A 411 4.13 -3.75 -0.74
N LEU A 412 3.83 -3.58 -2.03
CA LEU A 412 3.43 -2.28 -2.58
C LEU A 412 2.07 -1.81 -2.06
N ASP A 413 1.18 -2.74 -1.70
CA ASP A 413 -0.06 -2.46 -0.98
C ASP A 413 0.04 -3.06 0.43
N VAL A 414 -0.58 -2.42 1.44
CA VAL A 414 -0.60 -2.93 2.82
C VAL A 414 -1.23 -4.33 2.88
N HIS A 415 -2.41 -4.47 2.28
CA HIS A 415 -3.04 -5.75 1.99
C HIS A 415 -2.68 -6.17 0.56
N ASP A 416 -1.45 -6.64 0.40
CA ASP A 416 -0.89 -7.00 -0.89
C ASP A 416 -1.57 -8.24 -1.47
N CYS A 417 -1.45 -8.41 -2.79
CA CYS A 417 -1.89 -9.62 -3.49
C CYS A 417 -3.39 -9.95 -3.31
N ALA A 418 -4.24 -8.94 -3.02
CA ALA A 418 -5.66 -9.12 -2.68
C ALA A 418 -6.54 -9.76 -3.78
N GLN A 419 -6.00 -9.93 -5.00
CA GLN A 419 -6.71 -10.57 -6.12
C GLN A 419 -6.06 -11.91 -6.51
N ALA A 420 -5.06 -12.39 -5.75
CA ALA A 420 -4.51 -13.71 -5.92
C ALA A 420 -5.56 -14.78 -5.63
N ARG A 421 -5.47 -15.90 -6.34
CA ARG A 421 -6.38 -17.03 -6.12
C ARG A 421 -6.18 -17.61 -4.72
N ARG A 422 -7.23 -18.19 -4.15
CA ARG A 422 -7.19 -18.73 -2.78
C ARG A 422 -6.10 -19.81 -2.62
N GLU A 423 -5.91 -20.65 -3.64
CA GLU A 423 -4.86 -21.66 -3.69
C GLU A 423 -3.43 -21.09 -3.79
N MET A 424 -3.30 -19.81 -4.17
CA MET A 424 -2.04 -19.05 -4.21
C MET A 424 -1.87 -18.12 -3.00
N TYR A 425 -2.85 -18.10 -2.08
CA TYR A 425 -2.88 -17.22 -0.91
C TYR A 425 -3.11 -18.04 0.37
N LEU A 426 -4.36 -18.21 0.83
CA LEU A 426 -4.65 -18.86 2.12
C LEU A 426 -4.27 -20.35 2.15
N ASP A 427 -4.46 -21.05 1.04
CA ASP A 427 -4.17 -22.48 0.93
C ASP A 427 -2.77 -22.75 0.32
N ALA A 428 -2.03 -21.70 -0.03
CA ALA A 428 -0.67 -21.81 -0.55
C ALA A 428 0.33 -22.16 0.56
N GLU A 429 1.41 -22.81 0.17
CA GLU A 429 2.57 -23.01 1.02
C GLU A 429 3.43 -21.74 1.04
N LEU A 430 4.05 -21.45 2.18
CA LEU A 430 5.04 -20.40 2.31
C LEU A 430 6.25 -20.73 1.43
N GLU A 431 6.69 -19.76 0.63
CA GLU A 431 7.87 -19.87 -0.22
C GLU A 431 8.88 -18.76 0.09
N PRO A 432 10.20 -19.02 0.00
CA PRO A 432 11.22 -18.00 0.21
C PRO A 432 10.98 -16.74 -0.64
N GLY A 433 11.10 -15.57 -0.03
CA GLY A 433 10.81 -14.28 -0.66
C GLY A 433 9.38 -13.77 -0.42
N MET A 434 8.45 -14.58 0.09
CA MET A 434 7.16 -14.05 0.54
C MET A 434 7.35 -13.12 1.74
N VAL A 435 6.62 -12.00 1.74
CA VAL A 435 6.55 -11.06 2.87
C VAL A 435 5.09 -10.90 3.32
N PHE A 436 4.85 -11.01 4.62
CA PHE A 436 3.51 -10.98 5.24
C PHE A 436 3.56 -10.51 6.70
N THR A 437 2.41 -10.19 7.28
CA THR A 437 2.27 -9.79 8.70
C THR A 437 1.97 -10.97 9.64
N ILE A 438 2.39 -10.89 10.90
CA ILE A 438 1.89 -11.76 11.99
C ILE A 438 1.28 -10.88 13.08
N GLU A 439 -0.04 -10.80 13.12
CA GLU A 439 -0.79 -9.76 13.84
C GLU A 439 -1.94 -10.28 14.74
N PRO A 440 -1.74 -11.26 15.63
CA PRO A 440 -2.82 -11.67 16.53
C PRO A 440 -3.26 -10.53 17.46
N GLY A 441 -4.51 -10.59 17.91
CA GLY A 441 -5.06 -9.62 18.84
C GLY A 441 -6.19 -10.16 19.73
N LEU A 442 -6.50 -9.39 20.77
CA LEU A 442 -7.67 -9.59 21.65
C LEU A 442 -8.32 -8.24 21.94
N TYR A 443 -9.64 -8.17 21.76
CA TYR A 443 -10.40 -6.92 21.84
C TYR A 443 -11.59 -7.05 22.78
N PHE A 444 -11.48 -6.50 23.99
CA PHE A 444 -12.53 -6.55 25.00
C PHE A 444 -13.25 -5.21 25.10
N LYS A 445 -14.35 -5.03 24.36
CA LYS A 445 -15.15 -3.80 24.42
C LYS A 445 -15.62 -3.47 25.84
N GLU A 446 -15.66 -2.19 26.17
CA GLU A 446 -16.07 -1.66 27.50
C GLU A 446 -17.47 -2.14 27.90
N ASN A 447 -18.36 -2.31 26.93
CA ASN A 447 -19.73 -2.76 27.14
C ASN A 447 -19.94 -4.28 26.96
N ASP A 448 -18.88 -5.08 26.81
CA ASP A 448 -18.99 -6.54 26.73
C ASP A 448 -19.12 -7.17 28.12
N LEU A 449 -20.37 -7.46 28.52
CA LEU A 449 -20.67 -8.03 29.84
C LEU A 449 -20.25 -9.50 30.00
N LEU A 450 -19.86 -10.18 28.91
CA LEU A 450 -19.25 -11.52 29.02
C LEU A 450 -17.81 -11.47 29.51
N VAL A 451 -17.18 -10.30 29.45
CA VAL A 451 -15.80 -10.08 29.89
C VAL A 451 -15.80 -9.58 31.34
N PRO A 452 -14.88 -10.05 32.21
CA PRO A 452 -14.66 -9.48 33.54
C PRO A 452 -14.41 -7.97 33.47
N GLU A 453 -14.97 -7.23 34.43
CA GLU A 453 -14.94 -5.75 34.43
C GLU A 453 -13.52 -5.18 34.32
N GLU A 454 -12.54 -5.83 34.94
CA GLU A 454 -11.14 -5.43 34.92
C GLU A 454 -10.44 -5.56 33.55
N LEU A 455 -10.97 -6.35 32.61
CA LEU A 455 -10.41 -6.52 31.27
C LEU A 455 -11.12 -5.67 30.21
N ARG A 456 -12.31 -5.16 30.51
CA ARG A 456 -13.13 -4.35 29.58
C ARG A 456 -12.42 -3.06 29.19
N GLY A 457 -12.68 -2.61 27.97
CA GLY A 457 -12.07 -1.42 27.37
C GLY A 457 -10.61 -1.60 26.94
N ASN A 458 -10.09 -2.82 26.91
CA ASN A 458 -8.70 -3.10 26.50
C ASN A 458 -8.67 -3.89 25.20
N GLY A 459 -7.99 -3.33 24.20
CA GLY A 459 -7.60 -4.02 22.97
C GLY A 459 -6.09 -4.12 22.88
N VAL A 460 -5.57 -5.29 22.49
CA VAL A 460 -4.15 -5.52 22.23
C VAL A 460 -4.01 -6.19 20.87
N ARG A 461 -3.12 -5.64 20.03
CA ARG A 461 -2.54 -6.29 18.85
C ARG A 461 -1.03 -6.12 18.89
N ILE A 462 -0.31 -7.15 18.46
CA ILE A 462 1.14 -7.14 18.28
C ILE A 462 1.40 -7.67 16.88
N GLU A 463 1.99 -6.85 16.03
CA GLU A 463 2.15 -7.14 14.61
C GLU A 463 3.56 -6.88 14.12
N ASP A 464 4.06 -7.82 13.33
CA ASP A 464 5.40 -7.78 12.78
C ASP A 464 5.41 -8.16 11.31
N ASP A 465 6.33 -7.54 10.57
CA ASP A 465 6.61 -7.83 9.17
C ASP A 465 7.59 -9.00 9.07
N VAL A 466 7.22 -10.02 8.29
CA VAL A 466 7.93 -11.30 8.24
C VAL A 466 8.31 -11.65 6.82
N LEU A 467 9.60 -11.92 6.60
CA LEU A 467 10.15 -12.44 5.34
C LEU A 467 10.39 -13.95 5.46
N VAL A 468 9.88 -14.73 4.51
CA VAL A 468 10.24 -16.15 4.39
C VAL A 468 11.63 -16.29 3.83
N THR A 469 12.52 -17.01 4.54
CA THR A 469 13.87 -17.35 4.09
C THR A 469 13.93 -18.79 3.58
N ALA A 470 15.10 -19.25 3.13
CA ALA A 470 15.27 -20.61 2.64
C ALA A 470 15.01 -21.70 3.69
N ASP A 471 15.17 -21.38 4.97
CA ASP A 471 15.18 -22.32 6.10
C ASP A 471 14.26 -21.92 7.26
N GLY A 472 13.51 -20.83 7.13
CA GLY A 472 12.61 -20.32 8.16
C GLY A 472 11.99 -18.98 7.79
N VAL A 473 11.97 -18.07 8.77
CA VAL A 473 11.54 -16.68 8.58
C VAL A 473 12.48 -15.70 9.27
N GLU A 474 12.58 -14.50 8.72
CA GLU A 474 13.20 -13.31 9.31
C GLU A 474 12.08 -12.37 9.75
N ASN A 475 12.07 -11.96 11.02
CA ASN A 475 11.24 -10.85 11.48
C ASN A 475 11.95 -9.55 11.10
N LEU A 476 11.43 -8.84 10.10
CA LEU A 476 11.99 -7.58 9.60
C LEU A 476 11.87 -6.47 10.65
N SER A 477 10.81 -6.48 11.45
CA SER A 477 10.51 -5.50 12.50
C SER A 477 11.04 -5.89 13.89
N ALA A 478 11.98 -6.85 13.99
CA ALA A 478 12.48 -7.39 15.25
C ALA A 478 13.12 -6.35 16.18
N ALA A 479 13.52 -5.19 15.65
CA ALA A 479 14.05 -4.07 16.43
C ALA A 479 12.97 -3.34 17.25
N ALA A 480 11.68 -3.44 16.91
CA ALA A 480 10.61 -2.98 17.79
C ALA A 480 10.34 -4.01 18.90
N PRO A 481 10.42 -3.63 20.19
CA PRO A 481 10.25 -4.56 21.30
C PRO A 481 8.84 -5.16 21.32
N ARG A 482 8.76 -6.46 21.65
CA ARG A 482 7.51 -7.23 21.75
C ARG A 482 7.22 -7.76 23.14
N ARG A 483 8.24 -8.03 23.96
CA ARG A 483 8.04 -8.45 25.36
C ARG A 483 7.64 -7.24 26.17
N ALA A 484 6.66 -7.38 27.05
CA ALA A 484 6.14 -6.27 27.84
C ALA A 484 7.26 -5.51 28.60
N GLU A 485 8.16 -6.21 29.27
CA GLU A 485 9.31 -5.60 29.96
C GLU A 485 10.30 -4.88 29.02
N ASP A 486 10.38 -5.30 27.76
CA ASP A 486 11.23 -4.65 26.75
C ASP A 486 10.54 -3.39 26.21
N VAL A 487 9.21 -3.43 26.05
CA VAL A 487 8.40 -2.25 25.71
C VAL A 487 8.48 -1.19 26.81
N GLU A 488 8.28 -1.57 28.07
CA GLU A 488 8.38 -0.65 29.20
C GLU A 488 9.78 -0.01 29.28
N ARG A 489 10.84 -0.81 29.12
CA ARG A 489 12.22 -0.32 29.12
C ARG A 489 12.49 0.62 27.96
N TRP A 490 12.09 0.26 26.75
CA TRP A 490 12.23 1.08 25.55
C TRP A 490 11.53 2.43 25.69
N MET A 491 10.30 2.44 26.21
CA MET A 491 9.58 3.69 26.48
C MET A 491 10.29 4.57 27.49
N ILE A 492 10.79 4.00 28.59
CA ILE A 492 11.56 4.72 29.61
C ILE A 492 12.85 5.30 29.03
N GLU A 493 13.55 4.56 28.18
CA GLU A 493 14.82 4.99 27.58
C GLU A 493 14.63 6.15 26.60
N LEU A 494 13.58 6.13 25.79
CA LEU A 494 13.28 7.18 24.81
C LEU A 494 12.71 8.47 25.41
N GLN A 495 12.10 8.40 26.60
CA GLN A 495 11.49 9.56 27.27
C GLN A 495 12.43 10.27 28.26
N ARG A 496 13.67 9.78 28.42
CA ARG A 496 14.74 10.47 29.16
C ARG A 496 15.37 11.56 28.32
#